data_AF-A0A2N5GKX0-F1
#
_entry.id   AF-A0A2N5GKX0-F1
#
_cell.length_a   1.000
_cell.length_b   1.000
_cell.length_c   1.000
_cell.angle_alpha   90.00
_cell.angle_beta   90.00
_cell.angle_gamma   90.00
#
_symmetry.space_group_name_H-M   'P 1'
#
loop_
_entity.id
_entity.type
_entity.pdbx_description
1 polymer ?
#
loop_
_entity_poly.entity_id
_entity_poly.type
_entity_poly.pdbx_seq_one_letter_code
_entity_poly.pdbx_strand_id
1 'polypeptide(L)'
;MIRIRSLAYPSPDDFGLKDLQRDIYNEMNNSEDLYQYDTIDQLLFEIKVREQIVRASFSLNSSGVVFSSFKKSRFNPDFWLWTSRGYRLRPGVLPSDAINDIFKNGRIYGFECSTAIVLVFYKALIHSINLRAFNYLFANLLVWDWNYDWDLGIITRPGKNFIPGDIVYFYNPDYREPIWMGENAVYLGKGRYYGHGIGVATEAEMINALNTRRRERPQRSAYLLDQYSRLNFKYLQQFS
;
A
#
# COMPACT_ATOMS: atom_id res chain seq x y z
N MET A 1 4.79 13.36 16.75
CA MET A 1 5.86 14.39 16.88
C MET A 1 7.07 13.97 16.07
N ILE A 2 7.63 14.86 15.25
CA ILE A 2 8.83 14.59 14.44
C ILE A 2 10.08 15.13 15.14
N ARG A 3 11.15 14.33 15.19
CA ARG A 3 12.47 14.74 15.69
C ARG A 3 13.56 14.32 14.72
N ILE A 4 14.42 15.27 14.34
CA ILE A 4 15.61 14.99 13.54
C ILE A 4 16.83 15.17 14.45
N ARG A 5 17.81 14.25 14.38
CA ARG A 5 18.98 14.30 15.27
C ARG A 5 19.74 15.64 15.18
N SER A 6 19.80 16.23 13.99
CA SER A 6 20.44 17.53 13.74
C SER A 6 19.52 18.74 13.95
N LEU A 7 18.21 18.55 14.17
CA LEU A 7 17.23 19.63 14.25
C LEU A 7 16.04 19.24 15.13
N ALA A 8 15.88 19.93 16.27
CA ALA A 8 14.90 19.56 17.28
C ALA A 8 13.44 19.75 16.83
N TYR A 9 13.16 20.73 15.96
CA TYR A 9 11.79 21.11 15.54
C TYR A 9 11.75 21.60 14.08
N PRO A 10 11.77 20.70 13.09
CA PRO A 10 11.58 21.09 11.69
C PRO A 10 10.20 21.74 11.44
N SER A 11 10.12 22.65 10.46
CA SER A 11 8.86 23.15 9.90
C SER A 11 8.64 22.59 8.49
N PRO A 12 7.39 22.30 8.05
CA PRO A 12 7.13 21.87 6.67
C PRO A 12 7.52 22.93 5.63
N ASP A 13 7.54 24.21 6.03
CA ASP A 13 7.95 25.32 5.16
C ASP A 13 9.46 25.30 4.87
N ASP A 14 10.28 24.81 5.81
CA ASP A 14 11.74 24.72 5.67
C ASP A 14 12.15 23.81 4.50
N PHE A 15 11.28 22.89 4.11
CA PHE A 15 11.53 21.90 3.05
C PHE A 15 10.67 22.12 1.80
N GLY A 16 9.86 23.18 1.76
CA GLY A 16 8.99 23.47 0.62
C GLY A 16 7.89 22.43 0.38
N LEU A 17 7.45 21.70 1.42
CA LEU A 17 6.40 20.69 1.29
C LEU A 17 5.05 21.32 0.93
N LYS A 18 4.35 20.73 -0.04
CA LYS A 18 3.05 21.21 -0.54
C LYS A 18 2.02 20.09 -0.55
N ASP A 19 0.75 20.49 -0.53
CA ASP A 19 -0.41 19.62 -0.70
C ASP A 19 -0.33 18.35 0.17
N LEU A 20 -0.39 17.17 -0.45
CA LEU A 20 -0.36 15.88 0.24
C LEU A 20 0.90 15.67 1.08
N GLN A 21 2.07 16.18 0.66
CA GLN A 21 3.28 16.05 1.46
C GLN A 21 3.20 16.87 2.76
N ARG A 22 2.55 18.04 2.71
CA ARG A 22 2.28 18.86 3.90
C ARG A 22 1.23 18.21 4.79
N ASP A 23 0.17 17.64 4.21
CA ASP A 23 -0.82 16.89 4.97
C ASP A 23 -0.18 15.69 5.70
N ILE A 24 0.67 14.91 5.01
CA ILE A 24 1.45 13.81 5.60
C ILE A 24 2.34 14.32 6.76
N TYR A 25 3.11 15.39 6.52
CA TYR A 25 3.97 15.98 7.55
C TYR A 25 3.17 16.35 8.80
N ASN A 26 2.04 17.05 8.62
CA ASN A 26 1.22 17.52 9.72
C ASN A 26 0.63 16.37 10.53
N GLU A 27 0.14 15.32 9.86
CA GLU A 27 -0.37 14.10 10.53
C GLU A 27 0.75 13.42 11.34
N MET A 28 1.96 13.30 10.78
CA MET A 28 3.11 12.73 11.50
C MET A 28 3.53 13.58 12.71
N ASN A 29 3.50 14.91 12.55
CA ASN A 29 3.87 15.82 13.62
C ASN A 29 2.84 15.81 14.76
N ASN A 30 1.55 15.74 14.43
CA ASN A 30 0.44 15.73 15.39
C ASN A 30 0.16 14.35 15.98
N SER A 31 0.69 13.28 15.38
CA SER A 31 0.57 11.92 15.90
C SER A 31 1.25 11.78 17.27
N GLU A 32 0.67 10.92 18.12
CA GLU A 32 1.24 10.50 19.40
C GLU A 32 2.53 9.69 19.24
N ASP A 33 2.74 9.10 18.06
CA ASP A 33 3.97 8.39 17.73
C ASP A 33 5.16 9.37 17.59
N LEU A 34 6.32 8.95 18.07
CA LEU A 34 7.57 9.67 17.90
C LEU A 34 8.29 9.19 16.64
N TYR A 35 8.38 10.06 15.63
CA TYR A 35 9.09 9.80 14.37
C TYR A 35 10.51 10.36 14.48
N GLN A 36 11.50 9.47 14.56
CA GLN A 36 12.91 9.85 14.70
C GLN A 36 13.70 9.59 13.43
N TYR A 37 14.43 10.60 12.98
CA TYR A 37 15.29 10.53 11.81
C TYR A 37 16.71 11.00 12.12
N ASP A 38 17.69 10.36 11.48
CA ASP A 38 19.10 10.76 11.59
C ASP A 38 19.38 12.00 10.73
N THR A 39 18.72 12.11 9.58
CA THR A 39 18.89 13.20 8.60
C THR A 39 17.55 13.72 8.10
N ILE A 40 17.55 14.93 7.53
CA ILE A 40 16.39 15.50 6.84
C ILE A 40 15.98 14.62 5.65
N ASP A 41 16.96 14.08 4.90
CA ASP A 41 16.70 13.23 3.74
C ASP A 41 15.88 11.98 4.10
N GLN A 42 16.07 11.40 5.29
CA GLN A 42 15.27 10.27 5.74
C GLN A 42 13.79 10.65 5.94
N LEU A 43 13.53 11.81 6.53
CA LEU A 43 12.17 12.34 6.69
C LEU A 43 11.53 12.60 5.32
N LEU A 44 12.24 13.31 4.44
CA LEU A 44 11.73 13.65 3.11
C LEU A 44 11.51 12.41 2.25
N PHE A 45 12.36 11.39 2.40
CA PHE A 45 12.18 10.10 1.74
C PHE A 45 10.90 9.40 2.21
N GLU A 46 10.64 9.31 3.51
CA GLU A 46 9.40 8.71 4.01
C GLU A 46 8.16 9.45 3.50
N ILE A 47 8.16 10.79 3.56
CA ILE A 47 7.05 11.61 3.05
C ILE A 47 6.83 11.36 1.56
N LYS A 48 7.90 11.31 0.76
CA LYS A 48 7.84 11.01 -0.67
C LYS A 48 7.25 9.62 -0.93
N VAL A 49 7.71 8.58 -0.24
CA VAL A 49 7.20 7.21 -0.43
C VAL A 49 5.72 7.13 -0.07
N ARG A 50 5.30 7.73 1.05
CA ARG A 50 3.89 7.80 1.47
C ARG A 50 3.01 8.47 0.42
N GLU A 51 3.47 9.60 -0.12
CA GLU A 51 2.79 10.29 -1.21
C GLU A 51 2.64 9.37 -2.45
N GLN A 52 3.71 8.67 -2.83
CA GLN A 52 3.69 7.77 -3.98
C GLN A 52 2.79 6.55 -3.75
N ILE A 53 2.64 6.04 -2.52
CA ILE A 53 1.67 4.99 -2.17
C ILE A 53 0.24 5.47 -2.41
N VAL A 54 -0.09 6.67 -1.94
CA VAL A 54 -1.42 7.27 -2.17
C VAL A 54 -1.69 7.48 -3.66
N ARG A 55 -0.71 8.00 -4.41
CA ARG A 55 -0.84 8.19 -5.87
C ARG A 55 -0.97 6.87 -6.63
N ALA A 56 -0.22 5.85 -6.23
CA ALA A 56 -0.33 4.51 -6.80
C ALA A 56 -1.70 3.90 -6.52
N SER A 57 -2.27 4.10 -5.34
CA SER A 57 -3.63 3.64 -5.00
C SER A 57 -4.69 4.20 -5.93
N PHE A 58 -4.67 5.52 -6.17
CA PHE A 58 -5.56 6.17 -7.14
C PHE A 58 -5.34 5.66 -8.57
N SER A 59 -4.07 5.46 -8.96
CA SER A 59 -3.72 4.95 -10.29
C SER A 59 -4.19 3.51 -10.49
N LEU A 60 -4.09 2.66 -9.47
CA LEU A 60 -4.58 1.29 -9.55
C LEU A 60 -6.11 1.27 -9.63
N ASN A 61 -6.78 2.09 -8.82
CA ASN A 61 -8.22 2.27 -8.84
C ASN A 61 -8.77 2.67 -10.22
N SER A 62 -8.04 3.50 -10.97
CA SER A 62 -8.43 3.96 -12.30
C SER A 62 -7.94 3.08 -13.46
N SER A 63 -7.05 2.12 -13.22
CA SER A 63 -6.45 1.27 -14.26
C SER A 63 -7.42 0.27 -14.91
N GLY A 64 -8.59 0.05 -14.29
CA GLY A 64 -9.55 -0.95 -14.73
C GLY A 64 -9.19 -2.40 -14.35
N VAL A 65 -8.21 -2.60 -13.46
CA VAL A 65 -7.99 -3.89 -12.82
C VAL A 65 -9.22 -4.30 -12.01
N VAL A 66 -9.54 -5.60 -12.03
CA VAL A 66 -10.71 -6.13 -11.35
C VAL A 66 -10.32 -6.98 -10.15
N PHE A 67 -11.07 -6.85 -9.06
CA PHE A 67 -10.95 -7.75 -7.92
C PHE A 67 -11.27 -9.18 -8.35
N SER A 68 -10.40 -10.13 -8.01
CA SER A 68 -10.57 -11.53 -8.36
C SER A 68 -9.96 -12.45 -7.31
N SER A 69 -10.61 -13.59 -7.05
CA SER A 69 -10.04 -14.62 -6.20
C SER A 69 -8.79 -15.23 -6.84
N PHE A 70 -7.94 -15.87 -6.04
CA PHE A 70 -6.73 -16.52 -6.56
C PHE A 70 -7.00 -17.47 -7.75
N LYS A 71 -8.04 -18.31 -7.65
CA LYS A 71 -8.41 -19.28 -8.70
C LYS A 71 -8.81 -18.62 -10.02
N LYS A 72 -9.27 -17.36 -9.99
CA LYS A 72 -9.72 -16.58 -11.14
C LYS A 72 -8.79 -15.40 -11.43
N SER A 73 -7.65 -15.33 -10.75
CA SER A 73 -6.68 -14.27 -10.94
C SER A 73 -6.10 -14.34 -12.35
N ARG A 74 -5.64 -13.20 -12.86
CA ARG A 74 -5.04 -13.11 -14.19
C ARG A 74 -3.98 -12.02 -14.21
N PHE A 75 -2.88 -12.32 -14.88
CA PHE A 75 -1.77 -11.41 -15.12
C PHE A 75 -1.37 -11.49 -16.59
N ASN A 76 -0.80 -10.42 -17.13
CA ASN A 76 -0.33 -10.40 -18.51
C ASN A 76 0.74 -11.49 -18.72
N PRO A 77 0.49 -12.48 -19.60
CA PRO A 77 1.44 -13.56 -19.83
C PRO A 77 2.73 -13.09 -20.49
N ASP A 78 2.84 -11.87 -21.01
CA ASP A 78 4.10 -11.33 -21.54
C ASP A 78 5.10 -10.97 -20.44
N PHE A 79 4.62 -10.71 -19.23
CA PHE A 79 5.44 -10.30 -18.08
C PHE A 79 5.50 -11.38 -16.99
N TRP A 80 4.43 -12.17 -16.83
CA TRP A 80 4.24 -13.05 -15.68
C TRP A 80 4.05 -14.51 -16.08
N LEU A 81 4.65 -15.41 -15.30
CA LEU A 81 4.49 -16.86 -15.37
C LEU A 81 3.66 -17.33 -14.18
N TRP A 82 2.55 -18.01 -14.46
CA TRP A 82 1.80 -18.69 -13.41
C TRP A 82 2.60 -19.88 -12.87
N THR A 83 2.65 -20.02 -11.55
CA THR A 83 3.29 -21.14 -10.84
C THR A 83 2.39 -21.60 -9.69
N SER A 84 2.69 -22.76 -9.12
CA SER A 84 2.01 -23.24 -7.90
C SER A 84 2.20 -22.33 -6.68
N ARG A 85 3.14 -21.38 -6.73
CA ARG A 85 3.49 -20.45 -5.64
C ARG A 85 3.04 -19.00 -5.91
N GLY A 86 2.37 -18.74 -7.03
CA GLY A 86 1.97 -17.38 -7.45
C GLY A 86 2.43 -17.00 -8.86
N TYR A 87 2.34 -15.71 -9.18
CA TYR A 87 2.81 -15.16 -10.46
C TYR A 87 4.26 -14.73 -10.34
N ARG A 88 5.14 -15.44 -11.04
CA ARG A 88 6.57 -15.16 -11.09
C ARG A 88 6.90 -14.29 -12.28
N LEU A 89 7.74 -13.28 -12.08
CA LEU A 89 8.26 -12.46 -13.17
C LEU A 89 9.00 -13.33 -14.19
N ARG A 90 8.83 -13.02 -15.47
CA ARG A 90 9.53 -13.72 -16.55
C ARG A 90 11.03 -13.41 -16.52
N PRO A 91 11.88 -14.42 -16.78
CA PRO A 91 13.31 -14.19 -16.97
C PRO A 91 13.58 -13.13 -18.05
N GLY A 92 14.46 -12.17 -17.75
CA GLY A 92 14.84 -11.10 -18.67
C GLY A 92 13.89 -9.90 -18.73
N VAL A 93 12.73 -9.96 -18.06
CA VAL A 93 11.82 -8.82 -17.92
C VAL A 93 12.27 -7.94 -16.76
N LEU A 94 12.29 -6.61 -16.97
CA LEU A 94 12.56 -5.67 -15.90
C LEU A 94 11.37 -5.61 -14.92
N PRO A 95 11.61 -5.73 -13.59
CA PRO A 95 10.55 -5.61 -12.59
C PRO A 95 9.72 -4.34 -12.74
N SER A 96 10.38 -3.21 -13.00
CA SER A 96 9.71 -1.93 -13.20
C SER A 96 8.70 -1.95 -14.35
N ASP A 97 9.02 -2.66 -15.44
CA ASP A 97 8.16 -2.71 -16.63
C ASP A 97 6.94 -3.58 -16.37
N ALA A 98 7.12 -4.73 -15.75
CA ALA A 98 6.03 -5.62 -15.36
C ALA A 98 5.06 -4.97 -14.37
N ILE A 99 5.58 -4.24 -13.38
CA ILE A 99 4.75 -3.48 -12.44
C ILE A 99 4.03 -2.33 -13.16
N ASN A 100 4.74 -1.56 -14.00
CA ASN A 100 4.11 -0.46 -14.74
C ASN A 100 3.02 -0.94 -15.71
N ASP A 101 3.16 -2.14 -16.28
CA ASP A 101 2.16 -2.74 -17.16
C ASP A 101 0.81 -2.94 -16.44
N ILE A 102 0.82 -3.31 -15.17
CA ILE A 102 -0.40 -3.49 -14.37
C ILE A 102 -1.22 -2.20 -14.29
N PHE A 103 -0.54 -1.06 -14.10
CA PHE A 103 -1.21 0.23 -13.96
C PHE A 103 -1.63 0.82 -15.30
N LYS A 104 -0.96 0.44 -16.40
CA LYS A 104 -1.27 0.91 -17.76
C LYS A 104 -2.35 0.07 -18.44
N ASN A 105 -2.28 -1.26 -18.26
CA ASN A 105 -3.10 -2.25 -18.94
C ASN A 105 -4.04 -2.98 -17.96
N GLY A 106 -4.43 -2.36 -16.85
CA GLY A 106 -5.14 -2.99 -15.73
C GLY A 106 -6.33 -3.87 -16.12
N ARG A 107 -7.05 -3.54 -17.20
CA ARG A 107 -8.18 -4.35 -17.72
C ARG A 107 -7.85 -5.80 -18.07
N ILE A 108 -6.59 -6.19 -18.29
CA ILE A 108 -6.20 -7.60 -18.49
C ILE A 108 -5.81 -8.30 -17.19
N TYR A 109 -5.70 -7.55 -16.10
CA TYR A 109 -5.32 -8.03 -14.78
C TYR A 109 -6.54 -8.27 -13.90
N GLY A 110 -6.36 -9.12 -12.90
CA GLY A 110 -7.27 -9.24 -11.77
C GLY A 110 -6.69 -10.09 -10.67
N PHE A 111 -6.79 -9.62 -9.44
CA PHE A 111 -6.17 -10.22 -8.25
C PHE A 111 -6.91 -9.79 -6.99
N GLU A 112 -6.52 -10.34 -5.84
CA GLU A 112 -7.15 -10.06 -4.56
C GLU A 112 -6.51 -8.83 -3.87
N CYS A 113 -7.03 -8.43 -2.71
CA CYS A 113 -6.67 -7.16 -2.08
C CYS A 113 -5.23 -7.09 -1.50
N SER A 114 -4.65 -8.15 -0.94
CA SER A 114 -3.26 -8.11 -0.45
C SER A 114 -2.25 -8.03 -1.59
N THR A 115 -2.45 -8.75 -2.69
CA THR A 115 -1.65 -8.60 -3.92
C THR A 115 -1.72 -7.16 -4.44
N ALA A 116 -2.90 -6.53 -4.40
CA ALA A 116 -3.05 -5.13 -4.80
C ALA A 116 -2.19 -4.18 -3.93
N ILE A 117 -2.16 -4.38 -2.61
CA ILE A 117 -1.31 -3.59 -1.71
C ILE A 117 0.18 -3.75 -2.04
N VAL A 118 0.63 -5.00 -2.25
CA VAL A 118 2.03 -5.28 -2.63
C VAL A 118 2.41 -4.58 -3.94
N LEU A 119 1.52 -4.59 -4.94
CA LEU A 119 1.72 -3.90 -6.21
C LEU A 119 1.71 -2.37 -6.08
N VAL A 120 0.88 -1.81 -5.18
CA VAL A 120 0.91 -0.39 -4.82
C VAL A 120 2.26 -0.01 -4.21
N PHE A 121 2.82 -0.83 -3.32
CA PHE A 121 4.16 -0.60 -2.77
C PHE A 121 5.25 -0.62 -3.84
N TYR A 122 5.27 -1.64 -4.70
CA TYR A 122 6.24 -1.68 -5.79
C TYR A 122 6.14 -0.45 -6.70
N LYS A 123 4.91 -0.05 -7.05
CA LYS A 123 4.69 1.15 -7.87
C LYS A 123 5.17 2.42 -7.17
N ALA A 124 4.96 2.53 -5.87
CA ALA A 124 5.44 3.68 -5.10
C ALA A 124 6.97 3.74 -5.04
N LEU A 125 7.63 2.58 -4.92
CA LEU A 125 9.09 2.49 -4.85
C LEU A 125 9.76 2.80 -6.18
N ILE A 126 9.17 2.42 -7.32
CA ILE A 126 9.68 2.82 -8.66
C ILE A 126 9.90 4.33 -8.77
N HIS A 127 9.07 5.13 -8.11
CA HIS A 127 9.15 6.61 -8.12
C HIS A 127 9.92 7.21 -6.94
N SER A 128 10.28 6.36 -5.97
CA SER A 128 10.88 6.81 -4.71
C SER A 128 12.36 6.48 -4.60
N ILE A 129 12.80 5.36 -5.17
CA ILE A 129 14.20 4.91 -5.16
C ILE A 129 14.85 4.93 -6.55
N ASN A 130 16.16 4.72 -6.61
CA ASN A 130 16.88 4.57 -7.88
C ASN A 130 16.32 3.40 -8.69
N LEU A 131 15.96 3.63 -9.96
CA LEU A 131 15.32 2.62 -10.81
C LEU A 131 16.20 1.38 -11.04
N ARG A 132 17.53 1.54 -11.11
CA ARG A 132 18.45 0.40 -11.23
C ARG A 132 18.47 -0.41 -9.94
N ALA A 133 18.45 0.25 -8.78
CA ALA A 133 18.35 -0.43 -7.48
C ALA A 133 17.02 -1.18 -7.35
N PHE A 134 15.90 -0.57 -7.76
CA PHE A 134 14.59 -1.24 -7.79
C PHE A 134 14.62 -2.53 -8.62
N ASN A 135 15.12 -2.45 -9.87
CA ASN A 135 15.19 -3.61 -10.76
C ASN A 135 16.18 -4.68 -10.27
N TYR A 136 17.19 -4.31 -9.50
CA TYR A 136 18.10 -5.24 -8.87
C TYR A 136 17.46 -5.96 -7.67
N LEU A 137 16.88 -5.22 -6.72
CA LEU A 137 16.25 -5.76 -5.52
C LEU A 137 15.12 -6.72 -5.89
N PHE A 138 14.26 -6.30 -6.80
CA PHE A 138 13.04 -7.05 -7.13
C PHE A 138 13.20 -7.90 -8.40
N ALA A 139 14.42 -8.31 -8.75
CA ALA A 139 14.67 -9.09 -9.98
C ALA A 139 13.90 -10.43 -10.04
N ASN A 140 13.49 -10.98 -8.89
CA ASN A 140 12.84 -12.28 -8.78
C ASN A 140 11.40 -12.18 -8.26
N LEU A 141 10.68 -11.11 -8.60
CA LEU A 141 9.29 -10.91 -8.16
C LEU A 141 8.44 -12.17 -8.28
N LEU A 142 7.87 -12.56 -7.15
CA LEU A 142 6.80 -13.54 -7.04
C LEU A 142 5.68 -12.84 -6.30
N VAL A 143 4.57 -12.58 -6.99
CA VAL A 143 3.41 -11.88 -6.40
C VAL A 143 2.27 -12.85 -6.19
N TRP A 144 1.84 -12.96 -4.93
CA TRP A 144 0.65 -13.69 -4.53
C TRP A 144 0.31 -13.41 -3.07
N ASP A 145 -0.88 -12.87 -2.79
CA ASP A 145 -1.28 -12.54 -1.41
C ASP A 145 -0.20 -11.64 -0.74
N TRP A 146 0.08 -11.84 0.55
CA TRP A 146 1.24 -11.31 1.25
C TRP A 146 2.55 -12.09 1.01
N ASN A 147 2.62 -12.94 -0.01
CA ASN A 147 3.89 -13.46 -0.49
C ASN A 147 4.57 -12.34 -1.29
N TYR A 148 5.34 -11.53 -0.58
CA TYR A 148 6.11 -10.42 -1.10
C TYR A 148 7.60 -10.62 -0.84
N ASP A 149 8.43 -9.90 -1.58
CA ASP A 149 9.88 -9.90 -1.36
C ASP A 149 10.21 -9.27 0.01
N TRP A 150 10.95 -9.97 0.87
CA TRP A 150 11.34 -9.46 2.20
C TRP A 150 12.03 -8.10 2.12
N ASP A 151 12.60 -7.75 0.97
CA ASP A 151 13.13 -6.41 0.66
C ASP A 151 12.09 -5.28 0.73
N LEU A 152 10.78 -5.55 0.75
CA LEU A 152 9.78 -4.52 1.05
C LEU A 152 9.81 -4.08 2.52
N GLY A 153 10.25 -4.96 3.44
CA GLY A 153 10.37 -4.66 4.87
C GLY A 153 9.07 -4.15 5.51
N ILE A 154 7.94 -4.85 5.31
CA ILE A 154 6.64 -4.44 5.84
C ILE A 154 6.58 -4.72 7.35
N ILE A 155 6.18 -3.71 8.14
CA ILE A 155 6.08 -3.77 9.59
C ILE A 155 4.67 -3.38 10.01
N THR A 156 4.00 -4.23 10.78
CA THR A 156 2.68 -3.97 11.37
C THR A 156 2.81 -3.56 12.84
N ARG A 157 2.07 -2.52 13.25
CA ARG A 157 2.03 -2.02 14.63
C ARG A 157 0.59 -1.73 15.06
N PRO A 158 0.27 -1.86 16.36
CA PRO A 158 -1.02 -1.39 16.89
C PRO A 158 -1.07 0.14 16.85
N GLY A 159 -2.27 0.70 16.64
CA GLY A 159 -2.50 2.14 16.69
C GLY A 159 -3.71 2.59 15.86
N LYS A 160 -4.20 3.80 16.17
CA LYS A 160 -5.36 4.46 15.52
C LYS A 160 -5.00 5.74 14.75
N ASN A 161 -3.78 6.23 14.94
CA ASN A 161 -3.30 7.47 14.33
C ASN A 161 -2.70 7.17 12.96
N PHE A 162 -3.57 6.99 11.97
CA PHE A 162 -3.16 6.66 10.60
C PHE A 162 -2.57 7.87 9.89
N ILE A 163 -1.48 7.63 9.17
CA ILE A 163 -0.82 8.61 8.31
C ILE A 163 -1.08 8.22 6.85
N PRO A 164 -1.33 9.15 5.92
CA PRO A 164 -1.53 8.78 4.53
C PRO A 164 -0.41 7.87 4.00
N GLY A 165 -0.79 6.82 3.28
CA GLY A 165 0.09 5.74 2.85
C GLY A 165 0.19 4.54 3.81
N ASP A 166 -0.41 4.62 5.00
CA ASP A 166 -0.54 3.46 5.90
C ASP A 166 -1.49 2.41 5.31
N ILE A 167 -1.17 1.13 5.53
CA ILE A 167 -2.09 0.03 5.22
C ILE A 167 -2.86 -0.34 6.47
N VAL A 168 -4.18 -0.26 6.38
CA VAL A 168 -5.10 -0.63 7.45
C VAL A 168 -5.91 -1.86 7.05
N TYR A 169 -6.62 -2.46 8.01
CA TYR A 169 -7.45 -3.63 7.74
C TYR A 169 -8.85 -3.45 8.31
N PHE A 170 -9.85 -3.54 7.43
CA PHE A 170 -11.25 -3.63 7.81
C PHE A 170 -11.61 -5.10 8.01
N TYR A 171 -11.89 -5.50 9.23
CA TYR A 171 -12.26 -6.88 9.53
C TYR A 171 -13.78 -7.05 9.50
N ASN A 172 -14.24 -8.11 8.82
CA ASN A 172 -15.65 -8.49 8.74
C ASN A 172 -15.87 -9.83 9.47
N PRO A 173 -16.20 -9.83 10.77
CA PRO A 173 -16.24 -11.05 11.58
C PRO A 173 -17.33 -12.05 11.17
N ASP A 174 -18.39 -11.58 10.51
CA ASP A 174 -19.54 -12.39 10.11
C ASP A 174 -19.62 -12.58 8.58
N TYR A 175 -18.47 -12.62 7.92
CA TYR A 175 -18.37 -12.84 6.47
C TYR A 175 -19.08 -14.13 6.01
N ARG A 176 -19.64 -14.11 4.79
CA ARG A 176 -20.27 -15.29 4.17
C ARG A 176 -19.26 -16.20 3.47
N GLU A 177 -18.36 -15.60 2.71
CA GLU A 177 -17.31 -16.30 1.96
C GLU A 177 -15.94 -15.76 2.41
N PRO A 178 -14.90 -16.61 2.54
CA PRO A 178 -13.59 -16.19 3.06
C PRO A 178 -12.95 -14.99 2.37
N ILE A 179 -13.25 -14.78 1.07
CA ILE A 179 -12.79 -13.62 0.31
C ILE A 179 -13.33 -12.27 0.82
N TRP A 180 -14.37 -12.30 1.65
CA TRP A 180 -14.98 -11.14 2.29
C TRP A 180 -14.72 -11.07 3.80
N MET A 181 -13.74 -11.84 4.30
CA MET A 181 -13.30 -11.80 5.71
C MET A 181 -12.80 -10.42 6.14
N GLY A 182 -12.33 -9.63 5.19
CA GLY A 182 -11.97 -8.25 5.41
C GLY A 182 -11.42 -7.62 4.14
N GLU A 183 -10.90 -6.41 4.29
CA GLU A 183 -10.31 -5.65 3.20
C GLU A 183 -9.04 -4.95 3.71
N ASN A 184 -7.91 -5.25 3.06
CA ASN A 184 -6.71 -4.43 3.19
C ASN A 184 -6.93 -3.12 2.45
N ALA A 185 -6.64 -2.00 3.09
CA ALA A 185 -6.88 -0.69 2.50
C ALA A 185 -5.73 0.28 2.74
N VAL A 186 -5.46 1.14 1.76
CA VAL A 186 -4.52 2.25 1.91
C VAL A 186 -5.27 3.43 2.50
N TYR A 187 -4.81 3.97 3.62
CA TYR A 187 -5.32 5.24 4.13
C TYR A 187 -4.82 6.39 3.25
N LEU A 188 -5.74 7.19 2.72
CA LEU A 188 -5.45 8.27 1.76
C LEU A 188 -5.40 9.65 2.44
N GLY A 189 -5.66 9.71 3.75
CA GLY A 189 -5.88 10.95 4.50
C GLY A 189 -7.35 11.33 4.59
N LYS A 190 -7.68 12.18 5.56
CA LYS A 190 -9.02 12.79 5.73
C LYS A 190 -10.16 11.76 5.79
N GLY A 191 -9.91 10.62 6.46
CA GLY A 191 -10.91 9.55 6.62
C GLY A 191 -11.28 8.80 5.34
N ARG A 192 -10.46 8.88 4.28
CA ARG A 192 -10.65 8.20 3.00
C ARG A 192 -9.67 7.03 2.86
N TYR A 193 -10.12 5.97 2.21
CA TYR A 193 -9.41 4.71 2.06
C TYR A 193 -9.53 4.21 0.62
N TYR A 194 -8.50 3.51 0.14
CA TYR A 194 -8.57 2.70 -1.06
C TYR A 194 -8.53 1.22 -0.68
N GLY A 195 -9.63 0.49 -0.90
CA GLY A 195 -9.64 -0.97 -0.89
C GLY A 195 -9.79 -1.48 -2.31
N HIS A 196 -8.98 -2.44 -2.75
CA HIS A 196 -9.01 -2.94 -4.13
C HIS A 196 -10.38 -3.48 -4.55
N GLY A 197 -11.10 -4.16 -3.64
CA GLY A 197 -12.43 -4.71 -3.91
C GLY A 197 -13.58 -3.70 -3.86
N ILE A 198 -13.34 -2.50 -3.30
CA ILE A 198 -14.40 -1.51 -2.99
C ILE A 198 -14.18 -0.20 -3.77
N GLY A 199 -12.92 0.16 -4.01
CA GLY A 199 -12.49 1.43 -4.57
C GLY A 199 -12.18 2.45 -3.48
N VAL A 200 -12.38 3.74 -3.79
CA VAL A 200 -12.09 4.84 -2.86
C VAL A 200 -13.33 5.24 -2.07
N ALA A 201 -13.29 5.01 -0.77
CA ALA A 201 -14.44 5.11 0.12
C ALA A 201 -14.06 5.73 1.48
N THR A 202 -15.06 6.22 2.22
CA THR A 202 -14.95 6.55 3.64
C THR A 202 -14.96 5.27 4.50
N GLU A 203 -14.56 5.36 5.76
CA GLU A 203 -14.63 4.23 6.70
C GLU A 203 -16.05 3.63 6.79
N ALA A 204 -17.08 4.47 6.90
CA ALA A 204 -18.47 4.02 6.95
C ALA A 204 -18.88 3.28 5.66
N GLU A 205 -18.47 3.78 4.49
CA GLU A 205 -18.74 3.13 3.20
C GLU A 205 -18.00 1.79 3.07
N MET A 206 -16.74 1.70 3.52
CA MET A 206 -15.97 0.45 3.58
C MET A 206 -16.66 -0.61 4.46
N ILE A 207 -17.07 -0.21 5.67
CA ILE A 207 -17.81 -1.07 6.61
C ILE A 207 -19.14 -1.52 5.99
N ASN A 208 -19.89 -0.60 5.38
CA ASN A 208 -21.17 -0.91 4.75
C ASN A 208 -20.99 -1.91 3.59
N ALA A 209 -20.00 -1.70 2.72
CA ALA A 209 -19.69 -2.61 1.63
C ALA A 209 -19.42 -4.04 2.12
N LEU A 210 -18.58 -4.20 3.16
CA LEU A 210 -18.32 -5.51 3.78
C LEU A 210 -19.54 -6.11 4.45
N ASN A 211 -20.36 -5.29 5.11
CA ASN A 211 -21.57 -5.74 5.78
C ASN A 211 -22.62 -6.34 4.82
N THR A 212 -22.61 -5.96 3.52
CA THR A 212 -23.45 -6.58 2.48
C THR A 212 -23.04 -8.02 2.14
N ARG A 213 -21.85 -8.45 2.56
CA ARG A 213 -21.24 -9.76 2.25
C ARG A 213 -21.23 -10.72 3.43
N ARG A 214 -22.11 -10.48 4.42
CA ARG A 214 -22.21 -11.29 5.63
C ARG A 214 -23.12 -12.51 5.45
N ARG A 215 -22.94 -13.49 6.34
CA ARG A 215 -23.84 -14.64 6.50
C ARG A 215 -25.25 -14.18 6.91
N GLU A 216 -26.21 -15.09 6.84
CA GLU A 216 -27.57 -14.81 7.32
C GLU A 216 -27.56 -14.54 8.84
N ARG A 217 -28.43 -13.61 9.28
CA ARG A 217 -28.59 -13.21 10.70
C ARG A 217 -27.26 -12.81 11.38
N PRO A 218 -26.47 -11.89 10.80
CA PRO A 218 -25.18 -11.50 11.36
C PRO A 218 -25.36 -10.77 12.70
N GLN A 219 -24.41 -10.97 13.61
CA GLN A 219 -24.44 -10.44 14.98
C GLN A 219 -23.45 -9.29 15.19
N ARG A 220 -22.38 -9.23 14.37
CA ARG A 220 -21.31 -8.24 14.46
C ARG A 220 -21.12 -7.54 13.12
N SER A 221 -21.00 -6.22 13.17
CA SER A 221 -20.62 -5.40 12.02
C SER A 221 -19.14 -5.61 11.68
N ALA A 222 -18.78 -5.37 10.42
CA ALA A 222 -17.41 -5.06 10.06
C ALA A 222 -16.91 -3.79 10.78
N TYR A 223 -15.60 -3.70 11.00
CA TYR A 223 -14.96 -2.58 11.70
C TYR A 223 -13.49 -2.45 11.30
N LEU A 224 -12.95 -1.24 11.44
CA LEU A 224 -11.52 -0.97 11.25
C LEU A 224 -10.72 -1.49 12.43
N LEU A 225 -9.64 -2.25 12.18
CA LEU A 225 -8.74 -2.68 13.23
C LEU A 225 -7.82 -1.55 13.70
N ASP A 226 -7.47 -1.59 14.97
CA ASP A 226 -6.53 -0.66 15.63
C ASP A 226 -5.08 -1.04 15.30
N GLN A 227 -4.76 -1.13 14.02
CA GLN A 227 -3.42 -1.47 13.53
C GLN A 227 -3.15 -0.82 12.17
N TYR A 228 -1.87 -0.61 11.88
CA TYR A 228 -1.41 -0.18 10.58
C TYR A 228 -0.13 -0.93 10.18
N SER A 229 0.09 -1.08 8.87
CA SER A 229 1.33 -1.61 8.30
C SER A 229 2.02 -0.56 7.44
N ARG A 230 3.34 -0.49 7.54
CA ARG A 230 4.21 0.48 6.86
C ARG A 230 5.41 -0.23 6.24
N LEU A 231 6.01 0.36 5.22
CA LEU A 231 7.33 -0.05 4.74
C LEU A 231 8.41 0.38 5.73
N ASN A 232 9.54 -0.32 5.73
CA ASN A 232 10.72 0.10 6.46
C ASN A 232 11.44 1.23 5.68
N PHE A 233 10.95 2.46 5.84
CA PHE A 233 11.47 3.62 5.11
C PHE A 233 12.97 3.86 5.34
N LYS A 234 13.47 3.60 6.56
CA LYS A 234 14.89 3.75 6.88
C LYS A 234 15.77 2.76 6.10
N TYR A 235 15.32 1.50 5.99
CA TYR A 235 16.00 0.51 5.15
C TYR A 235 15.97 0.91 3.67
N LEU A 236 14.80 1.33 3.16
CA LEU A 236 14.63 1.61 1.73
C LEU A 236 15.35 2.89 1.27
N GLN A 237 15.58 3.84 2.17
CA GLN A 237 16.26 5.10 1.87
C GLN A 237 17.69 4.91 1.37
N GLN A 238 18.38 3.82 1.73
CA GLN A 238 19.72 3.54 1.22
C GLN A 238 19.78 3.29 -0.30
N PHE A 239 18.62 3.08 -0.93
CA PHE A 239 18.49 2.86 -2.37
C PHE A 239 17.98 4.10 -3.13
N SER A 240 17.72 5.22 -2.44
CA SER A 240 17.15 6.44 -3.02
C SER A 240 18.13 7.27 -3.81
#